data_AF-A0A8X6VLS9-F1
#
_entry.id   AF-A0A8X6VLS9-F1
#
_cell.length_a   1.000
_cell.length_b   1.000
_cell.length_c   1.000
_cell.angle_alpha   90.00
_cell.angle_beta   90.00
_cell.angle_gamma   90.00
#
_symmetry.space_group_name_H-M   'P 1'
#
loop_
_entity.id
_entity.type
_entity.pdbx_description
1 polymer ?
#
loop_
_entity_poly.entity_id
_entity_poly.type
_entity_poly.pdbx_seq_one_letter_code
_entity_poly.pdbx_strand_id
1 'polypeptide(L)'
;MDATKVNIPSKIDLADKDFGIPGEIDMLIGCEFFFELLRPNKFRSPCEKWLFQETVFGYIVVGSFDKFEEKSYCGLAINAEINSDSLNQQLQVFWEIEKVDKSSIEHNLEEEKNL
;
A
#
# COMPACT_ATOMS: atom_id res chain seq x y z
N MET A 1 -2.13 -11.66 -4.03
CA MET A 1 -1.47 -11.20 -5.27
C MET A 1 -0.72 -12.38 -5.87
N ASP A 2 -0.91 -12.67 -7.15
CA ASP A 2 -0.11 -13.69 -7.85
C ASP A 2 0.92 -12.99 -8.74
N ALA A 3 2.11 -12.78 -8.19
CA ALA A 3 3.20 -12.07 -8.84
C ALA A 3 3.73 -12.79 -10.09
N THR A 4 3.46 -14.09 -10.24
CA THR A 4 3.91 -14.90 -11.40
C THR A 4 3.28 -14.45 -12.71
N LYS A 5 2.18 -13.68 -12.65
CA LYS A 5 1.50 -13.11 -13.84
C LYS A 5 2.18 -11.85 -14.39
N VAL A 6 3.18 -11.33 -13.71
CA VAL A 6 3.95 -10.17 -14.17
C VAL A 6 5.12 -10.67 -15.03
N ASN A 7 5.08 -10.40 -16.33
CA ASN A 7 6.20 -10.70 -17.22
C ASN A 7 7.26 -9.59 -17.12
N ILE A 8 8.32 -9.84 -16.37
CA ILE A 8 9.41 -8.89 -16.13
C ILE A 8 10.39 -8.93 -17.31
N PRO A 9 10.68 -7.80 -17.96
CA PRO A 9 11.67 -7.76 -19.04
C PRO A 9 13.08 -8.09 -18.54
N SER A 10 13.84 -8.85 -19.33
CA SER A 10 15.20 -9.29 -18.98
C SER A 10 16.27 -8.17 -18.89
N LYS A 11 15.91 -6.93 -19.25
CA LYS A 11 16.85 -5.79 -19.34
C LYS A 11 16.68 -4.79 -18.19
N ILE A 12 15.88 -5.10 -17.18
CA ILE A 12 15.68 -4.24 -16.02
C ILE A 12 16.06 -4.96 -14.74
N ASP A 13 16.57 -4.20 -13.78
CA ASP A 13 16.76 -4.64 -12.41
C ASP A 13 15.61 -4.09 -11.56
N LEU A 14 14.87 -4.98 -10.90
CA LEU A 14 13.83 -4.57 -9.97
C LEU A 14 14.45 -4.08 -8.65
N ALA A 15 13.75 -3.16 -7.99
CA ALA A 15 14.15 -2.68 -6.66
C ALA A 15 14.15 -3.81 -5.61
N ASP A 16 13.20 -4.74 -5.74
CA ASP A 16 13.16 -5.99 -4.99
C ASP A 16 13.59 -7.15 -5.91
N LYS A 17 14.72 -7.79 -5.59
CA LYS A 17 15.28 -8.90 -6.38
C LYS A 17 14.50 -10.19 -6.20
N ASP A 18 13.81 -10.33 -5.07
CA ASP A 18 12.99 -11.49 -4.72
C ASP A 18 11.50 -11.19 -4.97
N PHE A 19 11.20 -10.28 -5.91
CA PHE A 19 9.85 -9.86 -6.24
C PHE A 19 8.87 -11.04 -6.37
N GLY A 20 7.80 -10.98 -5.57
CA GLY A 20 6.75 -12.01 -5.56
C GLY A 20 7.00 -13.18 -4.63
N ILE A 21 8.14 -13.20 -3.93
CA ILE A 21 8.47 -14.16 -2.88
C ILE A 21 8.28 -13.45 -1.53
N PRO A 22 7.44 -13.98 -0.61
CA PRO A 22 7.31 -13.40 0.73
C PRO A 22 8.65 -13.39 1.48
N GLY A 23 8.99 -12.27 2.10
CA GLY A 23 10.24 -12.06 2.84
C GLY A 23 10.12 -11.00 3.95
N GLU A 24 11.23 -10.71 4.61
CA GLU A 24 11.32 -9.64 5.61
C GLU A 24 11.26 -8.25 4.94
N ILE A 25 10.82 -7.25 5.69
CA ILE A 25 10.79 -5.85 5.21
C ILE A 25 12.16 -5.23 5.47
N ASP A 26 12.91 -4.93 4.42
CA ASP A 26 14.22 -4.27 4.54
C ASP A 26 14.11 -2.81 4.98
N MET A 27 13.10 -2.07 4.49
CA MET A 27 12.94 -0.64 4.73
C MET A 27 11.49 -0.17 4.58
N LEU A 28 11.07 0.76 5.43
CA LEU A 28 9.85 1.56 5.25
C LEU A 28 10.25 2.99 4.89
N ILE A 29 9.72 3.50 3.78
CA ILE A 29 10.06 4.83 3.26
C ILE A 29 8.86 5.76 3.39
N GLY A 30 9.09 6.93 4.00
CA GLY A 30 8.08 7.97 4.14
C GLY A 30 7.63 8.54 2.79
N CYS A 31 6.38 9.00 2.72
CA CYS A 31 5.80 9.54 1.48
C CYS A 31 6.44 10.87 1.07
N GLU A 32 7.09 11.57 1.99
CA GLU A 32 7.83 12.81 1.74
C GLU A 32 8.96 12.62 0.70
N PHE A 33 9.52 11.41 0.60
CA PHE A 33 10.57 11.11 -0.38
C PHE A 33 10.03 10.65 -1.73
N PHE A 34 8.72 10.40 -1.86
CA PHE A 34 8.14 9.69 -3.00
C PHE A 34 8.61 10.25 -4.36
N PHE A 35 8.50 11.56 -4.56
CA PHE A 35 8.88 12.19 -5.83
C PHE A 35 10.38 12.28 -6.04
N GLU A 36 11.17 12.27 -4.97
CA GLU A 36 12.64 12.29 -5.04
C GLU A 36 13.21 10.94 -5.48
N LEU A 37 12.51 9.85 -5.15
CA LEU A 37 12.91 8.49 -5.49
C LEU A 37 12.62 8.13 -6.95
N LEU A 38 11.63 8.77 -7.58
CA LEU A 38 11.24 8.48 -8.96
C LEU A 38 12.29 8.94 -9.96
N ARG A 39 12.58 8.10 -10.95
CA ARG A 39 13.42 8.44 -12.10
C ARG A 39 12.55 8.67 -13.35
N PRO A 40 13.07 9.36 -14.39
CA PRO A 40 12.27 9.67 -15.59
C PRO A 40 11.83 8.42 -16.37
N ASN A 41 12.58 7.33 -16.30
CA ASN A 41 12.32 6.15 -17.12
C ASN A 41 11.11 5.37 -16.59
N LYS A 42 10.19 5.08 -17.50
CA LYS A 42 9.05 4.23 -17.26
C LYS A 42 8.54 3.65 -18.57
N PHE A 43 7.95 2.47 -18.51
CA PHE A 43 7.31 1.85 -19.66
C PHE A 43 6.21 0.90 -19.22
N ARG A 44 5.26 0.63 -20.11
CA ARG A 44 4.16 -0.30 -19.84
C ARG A 44 4.48 -1.68 -20.40
N SER A 45 3.95 -2.71 -19.75
CA SER A 45 3.94 -4.05 -20.32
C SER A 45 3.13 -4.07 -21.63
N PRO A 46 3.38 -5.04 -22.53
CA PRO A 46 2.61 -5.15 -23.77
C PRO A 46 1.09 -5.32 -23.56
N CYS A 47 0.66 -5.82 -22.40
CA CYS A 47 -0.74 -5.94 -22.03
C CYS A 47 -1.31 -4.68 -21.35
N GLU A 48 -0.52 -3.61 -21.23
CA GLU A 48 -0.85 -2.32 -20.60
C GLU A 48 -1.25 -2.37 -19.11
N LYS A 49 -1.34 -3.57 -18.53
CA LYS A 49 -1.72 -3.81 -17.11
C LYS A 49 -0.65 -3.35 -16.12
N TRP A 50 0.62 -3.41 -16.51
CA TRP A 50 1.75 -3.13 -15.62
C TRP A 50 2.52 -1.92 -16.12
N LEU A 51 2.83 -1.00 -15.22
CA LEU A 51 3.76 0.09 -15.40
C LEU A 51 5.04 -0.26 -14.63
N PHE A 52 6.15 -0.31 -15.34
CA PHE A 52 7.48 -0.38 -14.74
C PHE A 52 7.98 1.05 -14.60
N GLN A 53 8.21 1.47 -13.36
CA GLN A 53 8.69 2.80 -13.03
C GLN A 53 10.07 2.68 -12.41
N GLU A 54 11.06 3.33 -13.02
CA GLU A 54 12.41 3.36 -12.45
C GLU A 54 12.44 4.24 -11.20
N THR A 55 13.13 3.77 -10.17
CA THR A 55 13.42 4.52 -8.95
C THR A 55 14.92 4.53 -8.67
N VAL A 56 15.36 5.26 -7.65
CA VAL A 56 16.76 5.19 -7.17
C VAL A 56 17.19 3.78 -6.73
N PHE A 57 16.27 2.89 -6.37
CA PHE A 57 16.57 1.54 -5.90
C PHE A 57 16.50 0.47 -7.01
N GLY A 58 16.00 0.83 -8.20
CA GLY A 58 15.65 -0.11 -9.27
C GLY A 58 14.20 0.10 -9.72
N TYR A 59 13.73 -0.74 -10.64
CA TYR A 59 12.37 -0.65 -11.16
C TYR A 59 11.36 -1.21 -10.14
N ILE A 60 10.24 -0.49 -9.97
CA ILE A 60 9.06 -0.99 -9.27
C ILE A 60 7.97 -1.38 -10.27
N VAL A 61 7.13 -2.34 -9.89
CA VAL A 61 5.97 -2.76 -10.67
C VAL A 61 4.72 -2.10 -10.09
N VAL A 62 4.04 -1.30 -10.90
CA VAL A 62 2.79 -0.62 -10.56
C VAL A 62 1.68 -1.17 -11.44
N GLY A 63 0.56 -1.57 -10.85
CA GLY A 63 -0.58 -2.04 -11.63
C GLY A 63 -1.73 -2.49 -10.73
N SER A 64 -2.87 -2.72 -11.36
CA SER A 64 -4.05 -3.26 -10.70
C SER A 64 -4.24 -4.71 -11.09
N PHE A 65 -4.52 -5.56 -10.12
CA PHE A 65 -4.99 -6.91 -10.36
C PHE A 65 -6.52 -6.90 -10.47
N ASP A 66 -7.06 -7.77 -11.31
CA ASP A 66 -8.50 -8.01 -11.35
C ASP A 66 -8.97 -8.40 -9.94
N LYS A 67 -10.07 -7.80 -9.45
CA LYS A 67 -10.56 -7.94 -8.07
C LYS A 67 -10.67 -9.43 -7.68
N PHE A 68 -9.82 -9.87 -6.75
CA PHE A 68 -10.04 -11.11 -6.01
C PHE A 68 -10.50 -10.76 -4.59
N GLU A 69 -11.24 -11.70 -3.96
CA GLU A 69 -11.89 -11.60 -2.65
C GLU A 69 -11.36 -10.48 -1.74
N GLU A 70 -12.25 -9.60 -1.27
CA GLU A 70 -11.96 -8.51 -0.32
C GLU A 70 -11.35 -9.06 0.98
N LYS A 71 -10.05 -9.30 0.98
CA LYS A 71 -9.26 -9.57 2.18
C LYS A 71 -8.48 -8.32 2.50
N SER A 72 -8.98 -7.56 3.47
CA SER A 72 -8.27 -6.43 4.05
C SER A 72 -7.23 -6.96 5.04
N TYR A 73 -5.97 -6.59 4.81
CA TYR A 73 -4.88 -6.84 5.75
C TYR A 73 -4.52 -5.52 6.41
N CYS A 74 -4.51 -5.48 7.74
CA CYS A 74 -3.96 -4.36 8.50
C CYS A 74 -2.75 -4.85 9.30
N GLY A 75 -1.68 -4.06 9.32
CA GLY A 75 -0.46 -4.36 10.07
C GLY A 75 0.04 -3.10 10.75
N LEU A 76 0.63 -3.27 11.92
CA LEU A 76 1.19 -2.18 12.72
C LEU A 76 2.69 -2.38 12.84
N ALA A 77 3.47 -1.44 12.29
CA ALA A 77 4.91 -1.37 12.50
C ALA A 77 5.21 -0.47 13.69
N ILE A 78 6.06 -0.94 14.60
CA ILE A 78 6.33 -0.29 15.88
C ILE A 78 7.84 -0.16 16.05
N ASN A 79 8.32 0.98 16.53
CA ASN A 79 9.72 1.12 16.93
C ASN A 79 10.01 0.23 18.15
N ALA A 80 11.18 -0.40 18.18
CA ALA A 80 11.58 -1.31 19.26
C ALA A 80 11.57 -0.69 20.67
N GLU A 81 11.60 0.65 20.76
CA GLU A 81 11.56 1.39 22.03
C GLU A 81 10.15 1.56 22.61
N ILE A 82 9.09 1.25 21.87
CA ILE A 82 7.71 1.38 22.34
C ILE A 82 7.34 0.15 23.15
N ASN A 83 7.03 0.36 24.44
CA ASN A 83 6.49 -0.68 25.31
C ASN A 83 5.10 -1.14 24.80
N SER A 84 4.89 -2.46 24.73
CA SER A 84 3.65 -3.10 24.26
C SER A 84 2.39 -2.61 24.96
N ASP A 85 2.47 -2.30 26.26
CA ASP A 85 1.33 -1.85 27.06
C ASP A 85 0.92 -0.42 26.71
N SER A 86 1.91 0.46 26.50
CA SER A 86 1.66 1.85 26.08
C SER A 86 1.05 1.90 24.67
N LEU A 87 1.52 1.03 23.78
CA LEU A 87 0.98 0.92 22.43
C LEU A 87 -0.46 0.43 22.43
N ASN A 88 -0.76 -0.63 23.18
CA ASN A 88 -2.13 -1.16 23.25
C ASN A 88 -3.12 -0.09 23.72
N GLN A 89 -2.73 0.74 24.69
CA GLN A 89 -3.53 1.87 25.14
C GLN A 89 -3.74 2.91 24.03
N GLN A 90 -2.68 3.29 23.31
CA GLN A 90 -2.77 4.26 22.21
C GLN A 90 -3.65 3.76 21.05
N LEU A 91 -3.53 2.48 20.68
CA LEU A 91 -4.38 1.87 19.66
C LEU A 91 -5.84 1.82 20.07
N GLN A 92 -6.11 1.49 21.33
CA GLN A 92 -7.47 1.49 21.84
C GLN A 92 -8.09 2.89 21.74
N VAL A 93 -7.35 3.93 22.16
CA VAL A 93 -7.80 5.32 22.06
C VAL A 93 -8.01 5.72 20.60
N PHE A 94 -7.08 5.38 19.70
CA PHE A 94 -7.22 5.66 18.27
C PHE A 94 -8.52 5.06 17.68
N TRP A 95 -8.78 3.78 17.94
CA TRP A 95 -9.98 3.11 17.43
C TRP A 95 -11.27 3.57 18.09
N GLU A 96 -11.24 4.00 19.35
CA GLU A 96 -12.37 4.64 20.00
C GLU A 96 -12.70 5.99 19.37
N ILE A 97 -11.69 6.77 18.99
CA ILE A 97 -11.85 8.08 18.34
C ILE A 97 -12.34 7.93 16.89
N GLU A 98 -11.78 6.99 16.11
CA GLU A 98 -12.18 6.76 14.72
C GLU A 98 -13.49 5.98 14.58
N LYS A 99 -14.10 5.56 15.69
CA LYS A 99 -15.36 4.83 15.67
C LYS A 99 -16.49 5.73 15.16
N VAL A 100 -16.89 5.52 13.92
CA VAL A 100 -18.08 6.16 13.35
C VAL A 100 -19.33 5.47 13.89
N ASP A 101 -20.16 6.21 14.64
CA ASP A 101 -21.46 5.71 15.07
C ASP A 101 -22.39 5.53 13.86
N LYS A 102 -23.01 4.35 13.75
CA LYS A 102 -23.91 4.02 12.63
C LYS A 102 -25.12 4.95 12.53
N SER A 103 -25.54 5.57 13.64
CA SER A 103 -26.61 6.58 13.66
C SER A 103 -26.24 7.87 12.93
N SER A 104 -24.96 8.19 12.81
CA SER A 104 -24.47 9.37 12.11
C SER A 104 -24.47 9.19 10.59
N ILE A 105 -24.56 7.95 10.10
CA ILE A 105 -24.66 7.63 8.67
C ILE A 105 -26.10 7.83 8.18
N GLU A 106 -27.10 7.49 9.00
CA GLU A 106 -28.52 7.68 8.67
C GLU A 106 -28.87 9.18 8.58
N HIS A 107 -28.32 10.00 9.46
CA HIS A 107 -28.57 11.45 9.47
C HIS A 107 -28.06 12.20 8.23
N ASN A 108 -26.99 11.70 7.58
CA ASN A 108 -26.42 12.35 6.39
C ASN A 108 -27.12 11.95 5.08
N LEU A 109 -27.74 10.76 5.02
CA LEU A 109 -28.48 10.30 3.84
C LEU A 109 -29.85 10.98 3.70
N GLU A 110 -30.40 11.50 4.78
CA GLU A 110 -31.66 12.27 4.78
C GLU A 110 -31.47 13.75 4.41
N GLU A 111 -30.28 14.32 4.64
CA GLU A 111 -29.97 15.69 4.20
C GLU A 111 -29.68 15.76 2.69
N GLU A 112 -29.04 14.76 2.09
CA GLU A 112 -28.81 14.71 0.62
C GLU A 112 -30.06 14.40 -0.22
N LYS A 113 -31.13 13.84 0.38
CA LYS A 113 -32.42 13.65 -0.31
C LYS A 113 -33.32 14.89 -0.29
N ASN A 114 -32.94 15.91 0.47
CA ASN A 114 -33.67 17.18 0.59
C ASN A 114 -32.96 18.35 -0.12
N LEU A 115 -31.96 18.07 -0.96
CA LEU A 115 -31.40 18.99 -1.96
C LEU A 115 -31.81 18.55 -3.38
#